data_AF-A0A5B9DBA4-F1
#
_entry.id   AF-A0A5B9DBA4-F1
#
_cell.length_a   1.000
_cell.length_b   1.000
_cell.length_c   1.000
_cell.angle_alpha   90.00
_cell.angle_beta   90.00
_cell.angle_gamma   90.00
#
_symmetry.space_group_name_H-M   'P 1'
#
loop_
_entity.id
_entity.type
_entity.pdbx_description
1 polymer ?
#
loop_
_entity_poly.entity_id
_entity_poly.type
_entity_poly.pdbx_seq_one_letter_code
_entity_poly.pdbx_strand_id
1 'polypeptide(L)'
;MAVIKISNKKLIDDMQAKLILRLGRKITQQETLDLCLKYSTQNFEEILALASTTPMLNPERAKKIIERFERFKDTPYNQEATFNNPEDNDIYLL
;
A
#
# COMPACT_ATOMS: atom_id res chain seq x y z
N MET A 1 15.35 10.09 7.79
CA MET A 1 14.17 10.10 6.90
C MET A 1 13.56 8.72 6.92
N ALA A 2 12.30 8.58 7.32
CA ALA A 2 11.60 7.31 7.20
C ALA A 2 11.30 7.05 5.71
N VAL A 3 11.67 5.88 5.20
CA VAL A 3 11.34 5.47 3.83
C VAL A 3 9.93 4.90 3.83
N ILE A 4 8.95 5.72 3.49
CA ILE A 4 7.56 5.29 3.35
C ILE A 4 7.37 4.78 1.93
N LYS A 5 7.08 3.47 1.77
CA LYS A 5 6.69 2.91 0.47
C LYS A 5 5.28 3.39 0.12
N ILE A 6 5.21 4.34 -0.81
CA ILE A 6 3.94 4.81 -1.36
C ILE A 6 3.53 3.83 -2.46
N SER A 7 2.49 3.03 -2.18
CA SER A 7 1.94 2.03 -3.11
C SER A 7 1.38 2.66 -4.39
N ASN A 8 0.87 3.89 -4.30
CA ASN A 8 0.21 4.59 -5.42
C ASN A 8 1.01 5.80 -5.92
N LYS A 9 2.31 5.62 -6.21
CA LYS A 9 3.20 6.71 -6.67
C LYS A 9 2.64 7.53 -7.84
N LYS A 10 1.98 6.85 -8.80
CA LYS A 10 1.37 7.49 -9.97
C LYS A 10 0.35 8.59 -9.61
N LEU A 11 -0.44 8.40 -8.55
CA LEU A 11 -1.43 9.40 -8.12
C LEU A 11 -0.77 10.69 -7.63
N ILE A 12 0.38 10.57 -6.96
CA ILE A 12 1.14 11.73 -6.47
C ILE A 12 1.77 12.47 -7.64
N ASP A 13 2.34 11.74 -8.59
CA ASP A 13 2.94 12.33 -9.79
C ASP A 13 1.90 13.10 -10.61
N ASP A 14 0.70 12.54 -10.79
CA ASP A 14 -0.41 13.19 -11.49
C ASP A 14 -0.90 14.45 -10.75
N MET A 15 -0.99 14.40 -9.42
CA MET A 15 -1.38 15.55 -8.60
C MET A 15 -0.34 16.67 -8.69
N GLN A 16 0.93 16.32 -8.55
CA GLN A 16 2.05 17.25 -8.65
C GLN A 16 2.06 17.95 -10.02
N ALA A 17 1.86 17.19 -11.11
CA ALA A 17 1.79 17.76 -12.45
C ALA A 17 0.64 18.78 -12.59
N LYS A 18 -0.55 18.47 -12.07
CA LYS A 18 -1.70 19.39 -12.07
C LYS A 18 -1.40 20.67 -11.28
N LEU A 19 -0.76 20.55 -10.13
CA LEU A 19 -0.36 21.70 -9.31
C LEU A 19 0.65 22.58 -10.03
N ILE A 20 1.68 21.99 -10.67
CA ILE A 20 2.69 22.72 -11.44
C ILE A 20 2.04 23.49 -12.59
N LEU A 21 1.18 22.83 -13.38
CA LEU A 21 0.49 23.45 -14.51
C LEU A 21 -0.40 24.62 -14.07
N ARG A 22 -1.05 24.53 -12.91
CA ARG A 22 -1.95 25.57 -12.40
C ARG A 22 -1.23 26.72 -11.72
N LEU A 23 -0.14 26.46 -11.02
CA LEU A 23 0.59 27.47 -10.26
C LEU A 23 1.71 28.12 -11.07
N GLY A 24 2.09 27.54 -12.21
CA GLY A 24 3.20 28.02 -13.04
C GLY A 24 4.57 27.93 -12.36
N ARG A 25 4.65 27.22 -11.22
CA ARG A 25 5.89 27.04 -10.44
C ARG A 25 6.20 25.57 -10.27
N LYS A 26 7.50 25.24 -10.17
CA LYS A 26 7.94 23.91 -9.78
C LYS A 26 7.53 23.67 -8.32
N ILE A 27 6.82 22.57 -8.09
CA ILE A 27 6.48 22.03 -6.77
C ILE A 27 7.14 20.67 -6.64
N THR A 28 7.69 20.38 -5.47
CA THR A 28 8.28 19.08 -5.15
C THR A 28 7.21 18.07 -4.69
N GLN A 29 7.52 16.77 -4.78
CA GLN A 29 6.64 15.73 -4.23
C GLN A 29 6.41 15.90 -2.74
N GLN A 30 7.43 16.34 -2.00
CA GLN A 30 7.32 16.59 -0.56
C GLN A 30 6.37 17.76 -0.27
N GLU A 31 6.51 18.90 -0.96
CA GLU A 31 5.56 20.01 -0.83
C GLU A 31 4.13 19.59 -1.20
N THR A 32 3.97 18.73 -2.21
CA THR A 32 2.66 18.19 -2.62
C THR A 32 2.04 17.38 -1.47
N LEU A 33 2.81 16.50 -0.85
CA LEU A 33 2.38 15.72 0.30
C LEU A 33 2.05 16.59 1.52
N ASP A 34 2.87 17.59 1.80
CA ASP A 34 2.64 18.53 2.90
C ASP A 34 1.33 19.30 2.71
N LEU A 35 1.01 19.71 1.48
CA LEU A 35 -0.26 20.34 1.14
C LEU A 35 -1.43 19.38 1.30
N CYS A 36 -1.31 18.14 0.81
CA CYS A 36 -2.32 17.11 1.00
C CYS A 36 -2.59 16.83 2.49
N LEU A 37 -1.53 16.76 3.31
CA LEU A 37 -1.65 16.58 4.75
C LEU A 37 -2.39 17.75 5.40
N LYS A 38 -2.01 19.01 5.09
CA LYS A 38 -2.70 20.20 5.60
C LYS A 38 -4.17 20.26 5.19
N TYR A 39 -4.48 19.88 3.95
CA TYR A 39 -5.86 19.81 3.49
C TYR A 39 -6.65 18.70 4.18
N SER A 40 -6.02 17.54 4.36
CA SER A 40 -6.64 16.37 5.01
C SER A 40 -6.96 16.62 6.49
N THR A 41 -6.11 17.36 7.21
CA THR A 41 -6.36 17.71 8.61
C THR A 41 -7.51 18.72 8.75
N GLN A 42 -7.71 19.59 7.76
CA GLN A 42 -8.85 20.52 7.73
C GLN A 42 -10.16 19.81 7.38
N ASN A 43 -10.10 18.72 6.60
CA ASN A 43 -11.25 17.95 6.14
C ASN A 43 -11.23 16.53 6.74
N PHE A 44 -10.95 16.45 8.05
CA PHE A 44 -10.69 15.19 8.73
C PHE A 44 -11.84 14.18 8.62
N GLU A 45 -13.09 14.63 8.70
CA GLU A 45 -14.26 13.76 8.59
C GLU A 45 -14.34 13.05 7.23
N GLU A 46 -13.95 13.71 6.14
CA GLU A 46 -13.90 13.10 4.81
C GLU A 46 -12.84 12.00 4.74
N ILE A 47 -11.69 12.24 5.37
CA ILE A 47 -10.61 11.25 5.48
C ILE A 47 -11.05 10.06 6.33
N LEU A 48 -11.76 10.31 7.43
CA LEU A 48 -12.30 9.26 8.29
C LEU A 48 -13.31 8.39 7.53
N ALA A 49 -14.20 9.01 6.75
CA ALA A 49 -15.14 8.30 5.88
C ALA A 49 -14.39 7.43 4.84
N LEU A 50 -13.37 7.96 4.17
CA LEU A 50 -12.53 7.20 3.25
C LEU A 50 -11.81 6.04 3.95
N ALA A 51 -11.23 6.28 5.13
CA ALA A 51 -10.54 5.26 5.91
C ALA A 51 -11.48 4.15 6.41
N SER A 52 -12.74 4.48 6.74
CA SER A 52 -13.72 3.49 7.21
C SER A 52 -14.13 2.47 6.15
N THR A 53 -13.94 2.78 4.86
CA THR A 53 -14.12 1.82 3.76
C THR A 53 -12.93 0.86 3.61
N THR A 54 -11.79 1.17 4.24
CA THR A 54 -10.63 0.29 4.23
C THR A 54 -10.94 -0.91 5.12
N PRO A 55 -10.71 -2.15 4.64
CA PRO A 55 -11.00 -3.35 5.41
C PRO A 55 -10.29 -3.33 6.76
N MET A 56 -11.03 -3.07 7.84
CA MET A 56 -10.51 -3.13 9.19
C MET A 56 -10.29 -4.60 9.56
N LEU A 57 -9.18 -4.87 10.25
CA LEU A 57 -8.91 -6.19 10.81
C LEU A 57 -9.91 -6.45 11.94
N ASN A 58 -11.04 -7.09 11.61
CA ASN A 58 -12.00 -7.51 12.61
C ASN A 58 -11.54 -8.83 13.27
N PRO A 59 -12.01 -9.15 14.50
CA PRO A 59 -11.62 -10.37 15.20
C PRO A 59 -11.87 -11.65 14.40
N GLU A 60 -12.94 -11.68 13.59
CA GLU A 60 -13.24 -12.83 12.73
C GLU A 60 -12.22 -13.04 11.61
N ARG A 61 -11.77 -11.97 10.95
CA ARG A 61 -10.72 -12.03 9.93
C ARG A 61 -9.38 -12.37 10.55
N ALA A 62 -9.08 -11.82 11.73
CA ALA A 62 -7.89 -12.21 12.49
C ALA A 62 -7.91 -13.71 12.80
N LYS A 63 -9.04 -14.25 13.27
CA LYS A 63 -9.20 -15.68 13.54
C LYS A 63 -9.03 -16.53 12.28
N LYS A 64 -9.62 -16.13 11.14
CA LYS A 64 -9.42 -16.82 9.84
C LYS A 64 -7.96 -16.83 9.38
N ILE A 65 -7.22 -15.75 9.63
CA ILE A 65 -5.79 -15.66 9.32
C ILE A 65 -5.00 -16.63 10.21
N ILE A 66 -5.28 -16.64 11.51
CA ILE A 66 -4.64 -17.55 12.47
C ILE A 66 -4.97 -19.02 12.14
N GLU A 67 -6.23 -19.34 11.84
CA GLU A 67 -6.65 -20.69 11.45
C GLU A 67 -5.98 -21.16 10.16
N ARG A 68 -5.83 -20.27 9.15
CA ARG A 68 -5.03 -20.60 7.96
C ARG A 68 -3.58 -20.86 8.32
N PHE A 69 -2.98 -20.00 9.13
CA PHE A 69 -1.59 -20.14 9.54
C PHE A 69 -1.35 -21.49 10.24
N GLU A 70 -2.17 -21.84 11.24
CA GLU A 70 -2.07 -23.12 11.95
C GLU A 70 -2.34 -24.31 11.01
N ARG A 71 -3.28 -24.21 10.07
CA ARG A 71 -3.55 -25.28 9.10
C ARG A 71 -2.36 -25.56 8.18
N PHE A 72 -1.60 -24.54 7.80
CA PHE A 72 -0.50 -24.68 6.85
C PHE A 72 0.89 -24.69 7.50
N LYS A 73 0.95 -24.63 8.83
CA LYS A 73 2.19 -24.55 9.63
C LYS A 73 3.17 -25.68 9.34
N ASP A 74 2.65 -26.90 9.18
CA ASP A 74 3.44 -28.10 8.93
C ASP A 74 3.34 -28.59 7.47
N THR A 75 2.92 -27.71 6.54
CA THR A 75 2.85 -28.10 5.13
C THR A 75 4.27 -28.19 4.56
N PRO A 76 4.72 -29.37 4.12
CA PRO A 76 6.05 -29.51 3.55
C PRO A 76 6.11 -28.73 2.23
N TYR A 77 7.26 -28.08 2.00
CA TYR A 77 7.52 -27.41 0.74
C TYR A 77 7.52 -28.44 -0.41
N ASN A 78 6.67 -28.23 -1.41
CA ASN A 78 6.65 -29.08 -2.60
C ASN A 78 7.69 -28.58 -3.61
N GLN A 79 8.77 -29.34 -3.78
CA GLN A 79 9.85 -29.03 -4.72
C GLN A 79 9.43 -29.18 -6.19
N GLU A 80 8.29 -29.84 -6.47
CA GLU A 80 7.73 -29.99 -7.82
C GLU A 80 6.69 -28.90 -8.15
N ALA A 81 6.47 -27.92 -7.27
CA ALA A 81 5.52 -26.86 -7.50
C ALA A 81 5.97 -25.96 -8.67
N THR A 82 5.17 -25.91 -9.73
CA THR A 82 5.41 -25.01 -10.86
C THR A 82 4.83 -23.63 -10.57
N PHE A 83 5.68 -22.61 -10.59
CA PHE A 83 5.26 -21.22 -10.47
C PHE A 83 4.93 -20.64 -11.86
N ASN A 84 3.90 -19.80 -11.93
CA ASN A 84 3.49 -19.15 -13.19
C ASN A 84 4.53 -18.15 -13.71
N ASN A 85 5.37 -17.60 -12.83
CA ASN A 85 6.45 -16.69 -13.18
C ASN A 85 7.79 -17.46 -13.11
N PRO A 86 8.59 -17.49 -14.21
CA PRO A 86 9.86 -18.24 -14.24
C PRO A 86 10.86 -17.80 -13.17
N GLU A 87 10.90 -16.50 -12.84
CA GLU A 87 11.81 -15.90 -11.87
C GLU A 87 11.46 -16.25 -10.41
N ASP A 88 10.23 -16.71 -10.14
CA ASP A 88 9.82 -17.07 -8.79
C ASP A 88 10.47 -18.38 -8.32
N ASN A 89 10.96 -19.23 -9.26
CA ASN A 89 11.71 -20.44 -8.92
C ASN A 89 13.02 -20.11 -8.19
N ASP A 90 13.69 -19.02 -8.58
CA ASP A 90 15.02 -18.65 -8.07
C ASP A 90 14.98 -18.23 -6.60
N ILE A 91 13.84 -17.74 -6.10
CA ILE A 91 13.64 -17.28 -4.72
C ILE A 91 13.76 -18.44 -3.72
N TYR A 92 13.46 -19.67 -4.16
CA TYR A 92 13.37 -20.85 -3.30
C TYR A 92 14.44 -21.91 -3.58
N LEU A 93 15.40 -21.62 -4.46
CA LEU A 93 16.50 -22.52 -4.87
C LEU A 93 17.86 -22.23 -4.17
N LEU A 94 17.89 -21.40 -3.12
CA LEU A 94 19.08 -21.09 -2.32
C LEU A 94 19.44 -22.18 -1.30
#